data_AF-A0A6C0CG04-F1
#
_entry.id   AF-A0A6C0CG04-F1
#
_cell.length_a   1.000
_cell.length_b   1.000
_cell.length_c   1.000
_cell.angle_alpha   90.00
_cell.angle_beta   90.00
_cell.angle_gamma   90.00
#
_symmetry.space_group_name_H-M   'P 1'
#
loop_
_entity.id
_entity.type
_entity.pdbx_description
1 polymer ?
#
loop_
_entity_poly.entity_id
_entity_poly.type
_entity_poly.pdbx_seq_one_letter_code
_entity_poly.pdbx_strand_id
1 'polypeptide(L)'
;MGKLEELIEQIRKNKFVLIIIQYFLDKNEFLTDISKTFGSDKNKDSDGRCSYINEIFNVILIVLLILIFIYIILFTFSANYYSANALLKKSFSNQIRLRDIPEFYQIKNIFYINDFISFDTSLILLMFSAILLIVICYYLDNSPQFKGLKIHFIETLNLFIILSLLILITGFIYYSINYNNLINLAKRNNILIVFFYKNINRDYIEKKQLCNYTDKKDILDSDFKLNKCNDIELNFSIQTLYDYIKDIMNEIYNDDNNITIDKFKTLQDKNGILYKDRLSSAFFTFSLMYYYTSNNLYDEAKELFAKHNYSINPILDLNYESVLLNKPDLSYNNNILMQTAFNHNKDIYYYVYNDYYNISSEIQNLIVDIYNICKYRMISIYTYYNFVFFMMIVIVIYYLIKKYMESN
;
A
#
# COMPACT_ATOMS: atom_id res chain seq x y z
N MET A 1 14.68 -44.38 -21.28
CA MET A 1 13.79 -43.91 -22.36
C MET A 1 12.33 -44.33 -22.12
N GLY A 2 12.02 -45.58 -21.75
CA GLY A 2 10.63 -46.05 -21.54
C GLY A 2 9.79 -45.40 -20.42
N LYS A 3 10.38 -44.95 -19.30
CA LYS A 3 9.61 -44.33 -18.19
C LYS A 3 9.07 -42.93 -18.50
N LEU A 4 9.71 -42.19 -19.40
CA LEU A 4 9.23 -40.86 -19.83
C LEU A 4 8.09 -41.00 -20.84
N GLU A 5 8.19 -41.98 -21.74
CA GLU A 5 7.11 -42.33 -22.68
C GLU A 5 5.89 -42.88 -21.95
N GLU A 6 6.04 -43.74 -20.93
CA GLU A 6 4.93 -44.19 -20.08
C GLU A 6 4.29 -43.05 -19.28
N LEU A 7 5.09 -42.10 -18.76
CA LEU A 7 4.58 -40.92 -18.06
C LEU A 7 3.81 -40.01 -19.03
N ILE A 8 4.33 -39.81 -20.25
CA ILE A 8 3.68 -39.05 -21.31
C ILE A 8 2.40 -39.76 -21.79
N GLU A 9 2.38 -41.09 -21.84
CA GLU A 9 1.21 -41.88 -22.21
C GLU A 9 0.14 -41.91 -21.09
N GLN A 10 0.56 -41.91 -19.82
CA GLN A 10 -0.35 -41.72 -18.67
C GLN A 10 -0.91 -40.30 -18.60
N ILE A 11 -0.10 -39.29 -18.89
CA ILE A 11 -0.55 -37.89 -19.01
C ILE A 11 -1.49 -37.73 -20.20
N ARG A 12 -1.23 -38.39 -21.34
CA ARG A 12 -2.17 -38.47 -22.48
C ARG A 12 -3.45 -39.25 -22.16
N LYS A 13 -3.41 -40.29 -21.34
CA LYS A 13 -4.62 -41.02 -20.90
C LYS A 13 -5.44 -40.24 -19.87
N ASN A 14 -4.85 -39.22 -19.24
CA ASN A 14 -5.58 -38.33 -18.36
C ASN A 14 -6.48 -37.44 -19.23
N LYS A 15 -7.75 -37.84 -19.37
CA LYS A 15 -8.76 -37.16 -20.19
C LYS A 15 -8.80 -35.64 -19.94
N PHE A 16 -8.53 -35.21 -18.71
CA PHE A 16 -8.44 -33.78 -18.35
C PHE A 16 -7.30 -33.03 -19.08
N VAL A 17 -6.13 -33.65 -19.23
CA VAL A 17 -4.98 -33.06 -19.96
C VAL A 17 -5.25 -33.05 -21.46
N LEU A 18 -5.85 -34.12 -22.01
CA LEU A 18 -6.31 -34.13 -23.40
C LEU A 18 -7.33 -33.02 -23.67
N ILE A 19 -8.26 -32.75 -22.75
CA ILE A 19 -9.23 -31.65 -22.88
C ILE A 19 -8.57 -30.28 -22.84
N ILE A 20 -7.57 -30.07 -21.97
CA ILE A 20 -6.79 -28.82 -21.94
C ILE A 20 -6.01 -28.65 -23.25
N ILE A 21 -5.38 -29.70 -23.75
CA ILE A 21 -4.64 -29.67 -25.02
C ILE A 21 -5.60 -29.42 -26.20
N GLN A 22 -6.74 -30.11 -26.25
CA GLN A 22 -7.79 -29.91 -27.25
C GLN A 22 -8.35 -28.48 -27.17
N TYR A 23 -8.56 -27.94 -25.97
CA TYR A 23 -8.97 -26.55 -25.76
C TYR A 23 -7.96 -25.54 -26.33
N PHE A 24 -6.66 -25.75 -26.13
CA PHE A 24 -5.63 -24.88 -26.72
C PHE A 24 -5.51 -25.07 -28.24
N LEU A 25 -5.76 -26.27 -28.76
CA LEU A 25 -5.78 -26.56 -30.21
C LEU A 25 -7.00 -25.91 -30.91
N ASP A 26 -8.21 -26.02 -30.35
CA ASP A 26 -9.43 -25.36 -30.84
C ASP A 26 -9.30 -23.83 -30.79
N LYS A 27 -8.55 -23.29 -29.82
CA LYS A 27 -8.26 -21.84 -29.73
C LYS A 27 -7.14 -21.39 -30.66
N ASN A 28 -6.28 -22.30 -31.11
CA ASN A 28 -5.34 -22.03 -32.19
C ASN A 28 -6.08 -21.85 -33.51
N GLU A 29 -7.14 -22.61 -33.76
CA GLU A 29 -8.09 -22.38 -34.86
C GLU A 29 -8.77 -21.01 -34.77
N PHE A 30 -9.20 -20.58 -33.57
CA PHE A 30 -9.72 -19.23 -33.35
C PHE A 30 -8.69 -18.12 -33.70
N LEU A 31 -7.42 -18.29 -33.31
CA LEU A 31 -6.34 -17.36 -33.70
C LEU A 31 -6.05 -17.39 -35.20
N THR A 32 -6.23 -18.54 -35.86
CA THR A 32 -6.09 -18.67 -37.31
C THR A 32 -7.30 -18.14 -38.08
N ASP A 33 -8.50 -18.17 -37.51
CA ASP A 33 -9.70 -17.60 -38.13
C ASP A 33 -9.75 -16.08 -37.95
N ILE A 34 -9.24 -15.58 -36.81
CA ILE A 34 -8.87 -14.17 -36.64
C ILE A 34 -7.88 -13.76 -37.74
N SER A 35 -6.79 -14.51 -37.96
CA SER A 35 -5.79 -14.19 -38.99
C SER A 35 -6.30 -14.31 -40.43
N LYS A 36 -7.24 -15.23 -40.72
CA LYS A 36 -7.92 -15.33 -42.02
C LYS A 36 -8.91 -14.19 -42.25
N THR A 37 -9.62 -13.74 -41.22
CA THR A 37 -10.47 -12.53 -41.29
C THR A 37 -9.62 -11.29 -41.60
N PHE A 38 -8.36 -11.29 -41.18
CA PHE A 38 -7.36 -10.26 -41.53
C PHE A 38 -6.65 -10.48 -42.89
N GLY A 39 -6.85 -11.64 -43.53
CA GLY A 39 -6.14 -12.06 -44.73
C GLY A 39 -6.98 -12.06 -46.02
N SER A 40 -8.24 -11.60 -46.02
CA SER A 40 -9.02 -11.58 -47.26
C SER A 40 -8.55 -10.42 -48.15
N ASP A 41 -7.87 -10.79 -49.24
CA ASP A 41 -7.30 -9.91 -50.24
C ASP A 41 -8.31 -8.92 -50.84
N LYS A 42 -7.90 -7.65 -50.80
CA LYS A 42 -7.89 -6.67 -51.91
C LYS A 42 -9.00 -6.82 -52.95
N ASN A 43 -10.05 -6.03 -52.77
CA ASN A 43 -10.60 -5.15 -53.80
C ASN A 43 -11.69 -4.31 -53.16
N LYS A 44 -11.55 -2.98 -53.12
CA LYS A 44 -12.65 -2.03 -53.31
C LYS A 44 -12.21 -0.58 -53.23
N ASP A 45 -12.80 0.19 -54.12
CA ASP A 45 -12.67 1.62 -54.40
C ASP A 45 -12.84 2.53 -53.17
N SER A 46 -12.73 3.83 -53.43
CA SER A 46 -12.64 5.01 -52.53
C SER A 46 -13.49 5.08 -51.24
N ASP A 47 -14.39 4.13 -50.96
CA ASP A 47 -14.99 3.87 -49.63
C ASP A 47 -14.06 3.08 -48.67
N GLY A 48 -12.92 2.58 -49.16
CA GLY A 48 -12.01 1.69 -48.41
C GLY A 48 -11.28 2.30 -47.21
N ARG A 49 -11.13 3.63 -47.10
CA ARG A 49 -10.45 4.25 -45.94
C ARG A 49 -11.26 4.11 -44.65
N CYS A 50 -12.58 4.28 -44.72
CA CYS A 50 -13.46 4.10 -43.55
C CYS A 50 -13.53 2.62 -43.13
N SER A 51 -13.52 1.68 -44.08
CA SER A 51 -13.46 0.25 -43.77
C SER A 51 -12.17 -0.13 -43.06
N TYR A 52 -11.02 0.35 -43.55
CA TYR A 52 -9.70 0.09 -42.96
C TYR A 52 -9.53 0.72 -41.57
N ILE A 53 -10.04 1.95 -41.36
CA ILE A 53 -10.06 2.59 -40.03
C ILE A 53 -10.89 1.77 -39.05
N ASN A 54 -12.04 1.23 -39.49
CA ASN A 54 -12.90 0.40 -38.63
C ASN A 54 -12.26 -0.94 -38.29
N GLU A 55 -11.53 -1.55 -39.23
CA GLU A 55 -10.75 -2.77 -38.99
C GLU A 55 -9.63 -2.53 -37.96
N ILE A 56 -8.83 -1.47 -38.12
CA ILE A 56 -7.80 -1.08 -37.14
C ILE A 56 -8.42 -0.83 -35.76
N PHE A 57 -9.54 -0.10 -35.70
CA PHE A 57 -10.24 0.18 -34.45
C PHE A 57 -10.70 -1.10 -33.75
N ASN A 58 -11.24 -2.06 -34.50
CA ASN A 58 -11.66 -3.35 -33.95
C ASN A 58 -10.48 -4.22 -33.48
N VAL A 59 -9.33 -4.17 -34.15
CA VAL A 59 -8.09 -4.81 -33.69
C VAL A 59 -7.64 -4.20 -32.36
N ILE A 60 -7.62 -2.87 -32.26
CA ILE A 60 -7.26 -2.16 -31.03
C ILE A 60 -8.20 -2.57 -29.89
N LEU A 61 -9.51 -2.68 -30.15
CA LEU A 61 -10.48 -3.11 -29.14
C LEU A 61 -10.27 -4.55 -28.66
N ILE A 62 -9.96 -5.50 -29.55
CA ILE A 62 -9.66 -6.89 -29.16
C ILE A 62 -8.37 -6.95 -28.34
N VAL A 63 -7.32 -6.24 -28.76
CA VAL A 63 -6.06 -6.16 -28.00
C VAL A 63 -6.32 -5.57 -26.62
N LEU A 64 -7.09 -4.50 -26.55
CA LEU A 64 -7.45 -3.84 -25.29
C LEU A 64 -8.29 -4.75 -24.38
N LEU A 65 -9.22 -5.54 -24.93
CA LEU A 65 -9.96 -6.56 -24.20
C LEU A 65 -9.02 -7.61 -23.57
N ILE A 66 -8.06 -8.12 -24.35
CA ILE A 66 -7.07 -9.10 -23.87
C ILE A 66 -6.21 -8.49 -22.76
N LEU A 67 -5.75 -7.24 -22.93
CA LEU A 67 -4.95 -6.55 -21.91
C LEU A 67 -5.71 -6.34 -20.60
N ILE A 68 -6.99 -5.95 -20.65
CA ILE A 68 -7.83 -5.81 -19.46
C ILE A 68 -8.01 -7.14 -18.76
N PHE A 69 -8.26 -8.21 -19.52
CA PHE A 69 -8.43 -9.54 -18.96
C PHE A 69 -7.16 -10.04 -18.25
N ILE A 70 -6.00 -9.89 -18.92
CA ILE A 70 -4.69 -10.19 -18.32
C ILE A 70 -4.48 -9.34 -17.06
N TYR A 71 -4.82 -8.06 -17.10
CA TYR A 71 -4.73 -7.19 -15.93
C TYR A 71 -5.57 -7.69 -14.76
N ILE A 72 -6.85 -8.03 -14.97
CA ILE A 72 -7.74 -8.55 -13.91
C ILE A 72 -7.15 -9.83 -13.28
N ILE A 73 -6.64 -10.75 -14.10
CA ILE A 73 -6.00 -11.99 -13.62
C ILE A 73 -4.75 -11.65 -12.81
N LEU A 74 -3.82 -10.88 -13.38
CA LEU A 74 -2.54 -10.57 -12.73
C LEU A 74 -2.76 -9.81 -11.42
N PHE A 75 -3.69 -8.86 -11.41
CA PHE A 75 -4.05 -8.09 -10.24
C PHE A 75 -4.61 -8.99 -9.13
N THR A 76 -5.60 -9.83 -9.47
CA THR A 76 -6.20 -10.77 -8.53
C THR A 76 -5.17 -11.77 -8.01
N PHE A 77 -4.33 -12.32 -8.89
CA PHE A 77 -3.27 -13.26 -8.50
C PHE A 77 -2.22 -12.59 -7.59
N SER A 78 -1.82 -11.35 -7.87
CA SER A 78 -0.86 -10.62 -7.04
C SER A 78 -1.40 -10.39 -5.62
N ALA A 79 -2.70 -10.09 -5.48
CA ALA A 79 -3.35 -9.93 -4.18
C ALA A 79 -3.45 -11.26 -3.41
N ASN A 80 -3.74 -12.36 -4.11
CA ASN A 80 -3.77 -13.70 -3.52
C ASN A 80 -2.37 -14.16 -3.10
N TYR A 81 -1.36 -13.94 -3.95
CA TYR A 81 0.04 -14.23 -3.66
C TYR A 81 0.51 -13.45 -2.42
N TYR A 82 0.19 -12.15 -2.35
CA TYR A 82 0.48 -11.35 -1.18
C TYR A 82 -0.18 -11.90 0.09
N SER A 83 -1.48 -12.26 0.02
CA SER A 83 -2.20 -12.86 1.15
C SER A 83 -1.60 -14.18 1.63
N ALA A 84 -1.24 -15.06 0.68
CA ALA A 84 -0.62 -16.34 0.98
C ALA A 84 0.78 -16.16 1.58
N ASN A 85 1.59 -15.25 1.02
CA ASN A 85 2.91 -14.93 1.55
C ASN A 85 2.83 -14.34 2.96
N ALA A 86 1.85 -13.46 3.23
CA ALA A 86 1.62 -12.90 4.56
C ALA A 86 1.28 -14.00 5.59
N LEU A 87 0.42 -14.96 5.22
CA LEU A 87 0.10 -16.11 6.06
C LEU A 87 1.34 -16.97 6.36
N LEU A 88 2.16 -17.25 5.35
CA LEU A 88 3.39 -18.02 5.52
C LEU A 88 4.40 -17.26 6.39
N LYS A 89 4.67 -15.99 6.11
CA LYS A 89 5.58 -15.15 6.92
C LYS A 89 5.17 -15.13 8.38
N LYS A 90 3.86 -15.05 8.65
CA LYS A 90 3.33 -15.09 10.02
C LYS A 90 3.65 -16.40 10.75
N SER A 91 3.83 -17.51 10.04
CA SER A 91 4.21 -18.79 10.62
C SER A 91 5.71 -18.93 10.89
N PHE A 92 6.56 -18.13 10.24
CA PHE A 92 8.02 -18.29 10.29
C PHE A 92 8.78 -17.11 10.89
N SER A 93 8.13 -15.96 11.14
CA SER A 93 8.78 -14.76 11.70
C SER A 93 8.26 -14.43 13.10
N ASN A 94 9.19 -14.18 14.03
CA ASN A 94 8.88 -13.65 15.36
C ASN A 94 8.64 -12.12 15.34
N GLN A 95 8.90 -11.45 14.22
CA GLN A 95 8.65 -10.02 14.04
C GLN A 95 7.87 -9.82 12.75
N ILE A 96 6.57 -9.57 12.88
CA ILE A 96 5.68 -9.31 11.74
C ILE A 96 5.29 -7.85 11.80
N ARG A 97 5.49 -7.13 10.70
CA ARG A 97 5.09 -5.73 10.59
C ARG A 97 3.64 -5.62 10.13
N LEU A 98 2.98 -4.52 10.47
CA LEU A 98 1.62 -4.24 10.00
C LEU A 98 1.56 -4.18 8.47
N ARG A 99 2.60 -3.66 7.80
CA ARG A 99 2.71 -3.67 6.34
C ARG A 99 2.66 -5.07 5.72
N ASP A 100 3.08 -6.10 6.45
CA ASP A 100 3.10 -7.50 5.97
C ASP A 100 1.77 -8.23 6.27
N ILE A 101 0.74 -7.53 6.78
CA ILE A 101 -0.56 -8.11 7.14
C ILE A 101 -1.65 -7.52 6.22
N PRO A 102 -2.47 -8.35 5.53
CA PRO A 102 -3.44 -7.88 4.55
C PRO A 102 -4.47 -6.88 5.09
N GLU A 103 -4.92 -7.06 6.33
CA GLU A 103 -5.87 -6.16 6.99
C GLU A 103 -5.32 -4.73 7.17
N PHE A 104 -4.00 -4.57 7.27
CA PHE A 104 -3.37 -3.26 7.48
C PHE A 104 -2.77 -2.70 6.20
N TYR A 105 -2.21 -3.56 5.35
CA TYR A 105 -1.59 -3.12 4.10
C TYR A 105 -2.58 -2.40 3.16
N GLN A 106 -3.86 -2.74 3.23
CA GLN A 106 -4.92 -2.05 2.48
C GLN A 106 -5.00 -0.54 2.77
N ILE A 107 -4.56 -0.06 3.95
CA ILE A 107 -4.56 1.36 4.30
C ILE A 107 -3.77 2.19 3.27
N LYS A 108 -2.74 1.61 2.65
CA LYS A 108 -1.92 2.27 1.61
C LYS A 108 -2.75 2.69 0.38
N ASN A 109 -3.84 1.98 0.09
CA ASN A 109 -4.68 2.21 -1.09
C ASN A 109 -5.94 3.02 -0.75
N ILE A 110 -6.14 3.41 0.51
CA ILE A 110 -7.31 4.18 0.92
C ILE A 110 -7.03 5.66 0.66
N PHE A 111 -7.82 6.26 -0.23
CA PHE A 111 -7.81 7.69 -0.48
C PHE A 111 -8.90 8.38 0.33
N TYR A 112 -8.52 9.44 1.03
CA TYR A 112 -9.43 10.26 1.83
C TYR A 112 -9.71 11.57 1.09
N ILE A 113 -10.96 11.80 0.68
CA ILE A 113 -11.36 13.07 0.05
C ILE A 113 -11.83 14.06 1.12
N ASN A 114 -12.75 13.63 1.96
CA ASN A 114 -13.36 14.45 3.02
C ASN A 114 -13.97 13.55 4.11
N ASP A 115 -14.57 14.17 5.14
CA ASP A 115 -15.17 13.47 6.28
C ASP A 115 -16.29 12.47 5.92
N PHE A 116 -16.77 12.48 4.68
CA PHE A 116 -17.89 11.66 4.22
C PHE A 116 -17.51 10.68 3.11
N ILE A 117 -16.35 10.85 2.47
CA ILE A 117 -15.98 10.11 1.27
C ILE A 117 -14.53 9.63 1.38
N SER A 118 -14.39 8.31 1.43
CA SER A 118 -13.15 7.60 1.16
C SER A 118 -13.39 6.39 0.28
N PHE A 119 -12.35 5.95 -0.41
CA PHE A 119 -12.39 4.76 -1.26
C PHE A 119 -11.05 4.05 -1.30
N ASP A 120 -11.11 2.75 -1.54
CA ASP A 120 -9.95 1.93 -1.87
C ASP A 120 -9.69 2.02 -3.39
N THR A 121 -8.55 2.59 -3.78
CA THR A 121 -8.19 2.78 -5.20
C THR A 121 -8.06 1.45 -5.94
N SER A 122 -7.61 0.42 -5.24
CA SER A 122 -7.43 -0.93 -5.80
C SER A 122 -8.80 -1.54 -6.15
N LEU A 123 -9.81 -1.33 -5.29
CA LEU A 123 -11.19 -1.76 -5.56
C LEU A 123 -11.77 -1.01 -6.78
N ILE A 124 -11.61 0.31 -6.82
CA ILE A 124 -12.12 1.14 -7.93
C ILE A 124 -11.51 0.71 -9.25
N LEU A 125 -10.19 0.49 -9.30
CA LEU A 125 -9.50 0.07 -10.53
C LEU A 125 -10.01 -1.28 -11.03
N LEU A 126 -10.26 -2.24 -10.13
CA LEU A 126 -10.81 -3.53 -10.50
C LEU A 126 -12.25 -3.41 -11.03
N MET A 127 -13.11 -2.64 -10.35
CA MET A 127 -14.49 -2.41 -10.78
C MET A 127 -14.54 -1.66 -12.13
N PHE A 128 -13.71 -0.64 -12.30
CA PHE A 128 -13.61 0.09 -13.57
C PHE A 128 -13.17 -0.82 -14.72
N SER A 129 -12.19 -1.70 -14.47
CA SER A 129 -11.74 -2.69 -15.45
C SER A 129 -12.86 -3.66 -15.85
N ALA A 130 -13.69 -4.09 -14.90
CA ALA A 130 -14.85 -4.94 -15.17
C ALA A 130 -15.93 -4.21 -16.01
N ILE A 131 -16.21 -2.93 -15.72
CA ILE A 131 -17.12 -2.11 -16.55
C ILE A 131 -16.60 -2.00 -17.98
N LEU A 132 -15.31 -1.68 -18.13
CA LEU A 132 -14.66 -1.53 -19.42
C LEU A 132 -14.74 -2.83 -20.23
N LEU A 133 -14.54 -3.99 -19.58
CA LEU A 133 -14.69 -5.30 -20.20
C LEU A 133 -16.12 -5.52 -20.74
N ILE A 134 -17.14 -5.23 -19.93
CA ILE A 134 -18.55 -5.35 -20.35
C ILE A 134 -18.84 -4.47 -21.57
N VAL A 135 -18.38 -3.22 -21.56
CA VAL A 135 -18.60 -2.27 -22.67
C VAL A 135 -17.99 -2.79 -23.97
N ILE A 136 -16.75 -3.31 -23.91
CA ILE A 136 -16.08 -3.84 -25.10
C ILE A 136 -16.75 -5.13 -25.58
N CYS A 137 -17.11 -6.05 -24.68
CA CYS A 137 -17.85 -7.25 -25.04
C CYS A 137 -19.19 -6.92 -25.71
N TYR A 138 -19.94 -5.96 -25.17
CA TYR A 138 -21.21 -5.50 -25.73
C TYR A 138 -21.03 -4.88 -27.13
N TYR A 139 -20.00 -4.06 -27.32
CA TYR A 139 -19.69 -3.48 -28.62
C TYR A 139 -19.35 -4.55 -29.66
N LEU A 140 -18.52 -5.52 -29.28
CA LEU A 140 -18.09 -6.60 -30.17
C LEU A 140 -19.25 -7.53 -30.58
N ASP A 141 -20.18 -7.83 -29.67
CA ASP A 141 -21.37 -8.65 -29.96
C ASP A 141 -22.34 -7.96 -30.94
N ASN A 142 -22.49 -6.63 -30.83
CA ASN A 142 -23.38 -5.85 -31.67
C ASN A 142 -22.74 -5.40 -32.99
N SER A 143 -21.42 -5.56 -33.16
CA SER A 143 -20.73 -5.13 -34.37
C SER A 143 -21.05 -6.06 -35.55
N PRO A 144 -21.53 -5.51 -36.70
CA PRO A 144 -21.94 -6.31 -37.85
C PRO A 144 -20.79 -7.10 -38.48
N GLN A 145 -19.54 -6.66 -38.29
CA GLN A 145 -18.34 -7.33 -38.81
C GLN A 145 -18.03 -8.66 -38.07
N PHE A 146 -18.47 -8.79 -36.82
CA PHE A 146 -18.24 -10.00 -36.00
C PHE A 146 -19.41 -10.99 -36.03
N LYS A 147 -20.45 -10.73 -36.85
CA LYS A 147 -21.63 -11.61 -36.98
C LYS A 147 -21.30 -13.03 -37.48
N GLY A 148 -20.18 -13.24 -38.18
CA GLY A 148 -19.73 -14.56 -38.67
C GLY A 148 -18.95 -15.40 -37.64
N LEU A 149 -18.32 -14.77 -36.64
CA LEU A 149 -17.55 -15.42 -35.56
C LEU A 149 -18.44 -15.87 -34.38
N LYS A 150 -19.76 -15.76 -34.54
CA LYS A 150 -20.72 -15.67 -33.44
C LYS A 150 -20.69 -16.83 -32.46
N ILE A 151 -20.56 -18.09 -32.88
CA ILE A 151 -20.89 -19.20 -31.97
C ILE A 151 -19.83 -19.38 -30.87
N HIS A 152 -18.55 -19.55 -31.22
CA HIS A 152 -17.48 -19.76 -30.22
C HIS A 152 -16.98 -18.47 -29.55
N PHE A 153 -17.06 -17.34 -30.25
CA PHE A 153 -16.66 -16.05 -29.70
C PHE A 153 -17.66 -15.57 -28.64
N ILE A 154 -18.97 -15.69 -28.90
CA ILE A 154 -20.02 -15.29 -27.93
C ILE A 154 -19.96 -16.14 -26.67
N GLU A 155 -19.77 -17.46 -26.76
CA GLU A 155 -19.68 -18.32 -25.57
C GLU A 155 -18.52 -17.94 -24.65
N THR A 156 -17.37 -17.58 -25.22
CA THR A 156 -16.19 -17.15 -24.45
C THR A 156 -16.39 -15.74 -23.88
N LEU A 157 -16.99 -14.83 -24.64
CA LEU A 157 -17.34 -13.48 -24.17
C LEU A 157 -18.38 -13.50 -23.06
N ASN A 158 -19.37 -14.39 -23.13
CA ASN A 158 -20.41 -14.53 -22.11
C ASN A 158 -19.81 -14.89 -20.75
N LEU A 159 -18.79 -15.74 -20.72
CA LEU A 159 -18.09 -16.09 -19.48
C LEU A 159 -17.38 -14.87 -18.85
N PHE A 160 -16.78 -14.01 -19.68
CA PHE A 160 -16.16 -12.77 -19.22
C PHE A 160 -17.16 -11.73 -18.73
N ILE A 161 -18.33 -11.63 -19.37
CA ILE A 161 -19.42 -10.77 -18.91
C ILE A 161 -19.93 -11.25 -17.54
N ILE A 162 -20.18 -12.55 -17.39
CA ILE A 162 -20.63 -13.14 -16.11
C ILE A 162 -19.61 -12.86 -15.00
N LEU A 163 -18.31 -13.08 -15.27
CA LEU A 163 -17.26 -12.79 -14.31
C LEU A 163 -17.23 -11.29 -13.94
N SER A 164 -17.37 -10.39 -14.91
CA SER A 164 -17.35 -8.95 -14.67
C SER A 164 -18.54 -8.50 -13.84
N LEU A 165 -19.74 -9.02 -14.12
CA LEU A 165 -20.94 -8.76 -13.32
C LEU A 165 -20.75 -9.24 -11.88
N LEU A 166 -20.15 -10.42 -11.68
CA LEU A 166 -19.82 -10.93 -10.37
C LEU A 166 -18.87 -9.99 -9.62
N ILE A 167 -17.78 -9.56 -10.26
CA ILE A 167 -16.82 -8.60 -9.68
C ILE A 167 -17.54 -7.32 -9.24
N LEU A 168 -18.43 -6.77 -10.08
CA LEU A 168 -19.17 -5.54 -9.77
C LEU A 168 -20.15 -5.71 -8.63
N ILE A 169 -20.99 -6.75 -8.66
CA ILE A 169 -22.00 -7.00 -7.61
C ILE A 169 -21.30 -7.22 -6.27
N THR A 170 -20.29 -8.08 -6.25
CA THR A 170 -19.57 -8.44 -5.02
C THR A 170 -18.71 -7.28 -4.52
N GLY A 171 -18.15 -6.47 -5.41
CA GLY A 171 -17.43 -5.24 -5.08
C GLY A 171 -18.35 -4.19 -4.44
N PHE A 172 -19.57 -4.02 -4.96
CA PHE A 172 -20.56 -3.12 -4.37
C PHE A 172 -21.03 -3.59 -3.00
N ILE A 173 -21.25 -4.91 -2.82
CA ILE A 173 -21.55 -5.50 -1.51
C ILE A 173 -20.41 -5.26 -0.53
N TYR A 174 -19.17 -5.53 -0.94
CA TYR A 174 -17.97 -5.28 -0.13
C TYR A 174 -17.88 -3.81 0.30
N TYR A 175 -18.06 -2.87 -0.64
CA TYR A 175 -18.02 -1.45 -0.35
C TYR A 175 -19.13 -1.05 0.63
N SER A 176 -20.35 -1.54 0.42
CA SER A 176 -21.51 -1.23 1.28
C SER A 176 -21.31 -1.71 2.72
N ILE A 177 -20.77 -2.92 2.90
CA ILE A 177 -20.48 -3.48 4.23
C ILE A 177 -19.39 -2.67 4.94
N ASN A 178 -18.36 -2.25 4.20
CA ASN A 178 -17.21 -1.57 4.78
C ASN A 178 -17.34 -0.04 4.84
N TYR A 179 -18.35 0.57 4.21
CA TYR A 179 -18.45 2.01 3.98
C TYR A 179 -18.11 2.88 5.20
N ASN A 180 -18.84 2.68 6.32
CA ASN A 180 -18.63 3.45 7.54
C ASN A 180 -17.24 3.21 8.16
N ASN A 181 -16.76 1.96 8.13
CA ASN A 181 -15.47 1.60 8.70
C ASN A 181 -14.31 2.14 7.85
N LEU A 182 -14.47 2.19 6.52
CA LEU A 182 -13.51 2.74 5.59
C LEU A 182 -13.39 4.27 5.73
N ILE A 183 -14.50 4.98 5.98
CA ILE A 183 -14.49 6.41 6.32
C ILE A 183 -13.78 6.65 7.66
N ASN A 184 -14.18 5.90 8.70
CA ASN A 184 -13.58 6.04 10.03
C ASN A 184 -12.08 5.73 10.01
N LEU A 185 -11.67 4.67 9.30
CA LEU A 185 -10.27 4.31 9.11
C LEU A 185 -9.49 5.42 8.42
N ALA A 186 -10.00 5.92 7.29
CA ALA A 186 -9.36 6.99 6.53
C ALA A 186 -9.17 8.26 7.39
N LYS A 187 -10.22 8.65 8.14
CA LYS A 187 -10.18 9.80 9.05
C LYS A 187 -9.15 9.61 10.16
N ARG A 188 -9.18 8.48 10.88
CA ARG A 188 -8.23 8.20 11.97
C ARG A 188 -6.79 8.14 11.46
N ASN A 189 -6.58 7.52 10.30
CA ASN A 189 -5.28 7.43 9.67
C ASN A 189 -4.75 8.81 9.24
N ASN A 190 -5.60 9.67 8.68
CA ASN A 190 -5.20 11.03 8.31
C ASN A 190 -4.83 11.86 9.56
N ILE A 191 -5.63 11.78 10.63
CA ILE A 191 -5.31 12.43 11.91
C ILE A 191 -3.98 11.92 12.46
N LEU A 192 -3.76 10.60 12.44
CA LEU A 192 -2.51 10.00 12.87
C LEU A 192 -1.33 10.55 12.07
N ILE A 193 -1.39 10.53 10.74
CA ILE A 193 -0.32 11.04 9.87
C ILE A 193 -0.02 12.50 10.21
N VAL A 194 -1.04 13.37 10.22
CA VAL A 194 -0.86 14.79 10.51
C VAL A 194 -0.24 15.01 11.89
N PHE A 195 -0.79 14.35 12.91
CA PHE A 195 -0.34 14.51 14.29
C PHE A 195 1.07 13.95 14.49
N PHE A 196 1.38 12.81 13.88
CA PHE A 196 2.71 12.18 13.93
C PHE A 196 3.78 13.10 13.32
N TYR A 197 3.57 13.58 12.08
CA TYR A 197 4.56 14.44 11.40
C TYR A 197 4.67 15.82 12.03
N LYS A 198 3.58 16.39 12.57
CA LYS A 198 3.60 17.69 13.26
C LYS A 198 4.55 17.68 14.47
N ASN A 199 4.67 16.55 15.15
CA ASN A 199 5.49 16.41 16.37
C ASN A 199 6.93 15.95 16.08
N ILE A 200 7.31 15.72 14.81
CA ILE A 200 8.71 15.42 14.48
C ILE A 200 9.55 16.70 14.57
N ASN A 201 10.55 16.68 15.44
CA ASN A 201 11.48 17.77 15.63
C ASN A 201 12.61 17.73 14.59
N ARG A 202 12.50 18.60 13.58
CA ARG A 202 13.51 18.75 12.52
C ARG A 202 14.78 19.45 12.99
N ASP A 203 14.67 20.44 13.88
CA ASP A 203 15.83 21.12 14.46
C ASP A 203 16.75 20.13 15.20
N TYR A 204 16.16 19.17 15.92
CA TYR A 204 16.90 18.08 16.56
C TYR A 204 17.64 17.20 15.54
N ILE A 205 16.92 16.74 14.50
CA ILE A 205 17.49 15.88 13.45
C ILE A 205 18.66 16.57 12.74
N GLU A 206 18.51 17.85 12.41
CA GLU A 206 19.49 18.64 11.67
C GLU A 206 20.69 19.03 12.54
N LYS A 207 20.47 19.61 13.73
CA LYS A 207 21.57 20.04 14.61
C LYS A 207 22.42 18.89 15.11
N LYS A 208 21.82 17.72 15.33
CA LYS A 208 22.55 16.51 15.75
C LYS A 208 22.97 15.63 14.59
N GLN A 209 22.80 16.08 13.35
CA GLN A 209 23.23 15.37 12.14
C GLN A 209 22.78 13.91 12.10
N LEU A 210 21.58 13.64 12.65
CA LEU A 210 21.01 12.28 12.72
C LEU A 210 20.63 11.78 11.33
N CYS A 211 20.29 12.72 10.45
CA CYS A 211 20.24 12.52 9.01
C CYS A 211 21.11 13.60 8.38
N ASN A 212 22.12 13.20 7.58
CA ASN A 212 22.94 14.13 6.82
C ASN A 212 22.09 14.74 5.69
N TYR A 213 21.59 15.95 5.91
CA TYR A 213 20.96 16.78 4.89
C TYR A 213 21.96 17.63 4.11
N THR A 214 23.23 17.57 4.49
CA THR A 214 24.29 18.45 4.00
C THR A 214 24.75 18.06 2.60
N ASP A 215 24.46 18.96 1.66
CA ASP A 215 25.28 19.34 0.51
C ASP A 215 25.33 18.44 -0.73
N LYS A 216 24.17 18.20 -1.35
CA LYS A 216 24.11 18.09 -2.83
C LYS A 216 23.06 19.04 -3.40
N LYS A 217 23.41 20.32 -3.41
CA LYS A 217 22.78 21.30 -4.29
C LYS A 217 23.77 21.63 -5.40
N ASP A 218 24.02 20.65 -6.29
CA ASP A 218 24.64 20.94 -7.58
C ASP A 218 23.54 21.20 -8.61
N ILE A 219 23.67 22.31 -9.31
CA ILE A 219 22.69 22.90 -10.25
C ILE A 219 22.45 22.00 -11.49
N LEU A 220 23.11 20.84 -11.57
CA LEU A 220 23.05 19.90 -12.70
C LEU A 220 22.80 18.42 -12.32
N ASP A 221 22.50 18.09 -11.04
CA ASP A 221 22.29 16.70 -10.63
C ASP A 221 20.84 16.23 -10.96
N SER A 222 20.65 15.66 -12.15
CA SER A 222 19.45 14.89 -12.51
C SER A 222 19.33 13.55 -11.76
N ASP A 223 20.37 13.16 -11.01
CA ASP A 223 20.40 11.97 -10.16
C ASP A 223 20.32 12.36 -8.69
N PHE A 224 19.14 12.83 -8.28
CA PHE A 224 18.77 12.87 -6.87
C PHE A 224 18.72 11.42 -6.37
N LYS A 225 19.78 10.94 -5.69
CA LYS A 225 19.70 9.67 -4.95
C LYS A 225 18.81 9.89 -3.72
N LEU A 226 17.50 9.72 -3.90
CA LEU A 226 16.58 9.43 -2.80
C LEU A 226 17.23 8.35 -1.91
N ASN A 227 17.19 8.51 -0.59
CA ASN A 227 17.55 7.50 0.43
C ASN A 227 18.97 7.47 1.01
N LYS A 228 19.69 8.59 1.16
CA LYS A 228 21.00 8.58 1.87
C LYS A 228 21.01 9.30 3.24
N CYS A 229 20.13 8.92 4.18
CA CYS A 229 20.47 9.03 5.60
C CYS A 229 21.41 7.85 5.94
N ASN A 230 22.69 7.91 5.62
CA ASN A 230 23.54 6.69 5.66
C ASN A 230 23.85 6.18 7.07
N ASP A 231 23.74 7.03 8.10
CA ASP A 231 24.40 6.76 9.39
C ASP A 231 23.49 6.97 10.62
N ILE A 232 22.17 6.74 10.51
CA ILE A 232 21.26 6.83 11.68
C ILE A 232 21.77 5.91 12.81
N GLU A 233 22.22 4.69 12.46
CA GLU A 233 22.77 3.72 13.44
C GLU A 233 24.01 4.25 14.18
N LEU A 234 24.88 5.01 13.51
CA LEU A 234 26.14 5.49 14.09
C LEU A 234 25.98 6.80 14.86
N ASN A 235 25.05 7.66 14.45
CA ASN A 235 24.86 8.99 15.02
C ASN A 235 23.74 9.04 16.08
N PHE A 236 22.88 8.02 16.15
CA PHE A 236 21.80 7.96 17.11
C PHE A 236 22.25 7.39 18.45
N SER A 237 22.14 8.19 19.52
CA SER A 237 22.37 7.72 20.88
C SER A 237 21.53 8.52 21.87
N ILE A 238 21.38 8.04 23.10
CA ILE A 238 20.71 8.81 24.15
C ILE A 238 21.49 10.08 24.51
N GLN A 239 22.82 10.07 24.30
CA GLN A 239 23.67 11.23 24.55
C GLN A 239 23.35 12.37 23.59
N THR A 240 23.05 12.10 22.31
CA THR A 240 22.71 13.15 21.35
C THR A 240 21.42 13.88 21.71
N LEU A 241 20.46 13.20 22.35
CA LEU A 241 19.29 13.85 22.94
C LEU A 241 19.68 14.77 24.10
N TYR A 242 20.50 14.30 25.04
CA TYR A 242 20.91 15.12 26.19
C TYR A 242 21.68 16.36 25.77
N ASP A 243 22.59 16.23 24.81
CA ASP A 243 23.33 17.38 24.30
C ASP A 243 22.39 18.39 23.65
N TYR A 244 21.37 17.94 22.91
CA TYR A 244 20.39 18.84 22.30
C TYR A 244 19.55 19.59 23.34
N ILE A 245 19.08 18.88 24.37
CA ILE A 245 18.34 19.48 25.49
C ILE A 245 19.22 20.51 26.19
N LYS A 246 20.47 20.15 26.49
CA LYS A 246 21.43 21.05 27.14
C LYS A 246 21.67 22.31 26.32
N ASP A 247 21.80 22.20 24.99
CA ASP A 247 21.95 23.35 24.10
C ASP A 247 20.75 24.31 24.19
N ILE A 248 19.52 23.76 24.19
CA ILE A 248 18.30 24.55 24.38
C ILE A 248 18.24 25.18 25.77
N MET A 249 18.56 24.42 26.81
CA MET A 249 18.50 24.93 28.18
C MET A 249 19.55 26.04 28.39
N ASN A 250 20.72 25.93 27.80
CA ASN A 250 21.69 27.02 27.79
C ASN A 250 21.16 28.25 27.05
N GLU A 251 20.51 28.07 25.89
CA GLU A 251 19.85 29.17 25.15
C GLU A 251 18.84 29.91 26.04
N ILE A 252 18.01 29.16 26.78
CA ILE A 252 16.99 29.70 27.69
C ILE A 252 17.61 30.48 28.85
N TYR A 253 18.66 29.94 29.46
CA TYR A 253 19.27 30.51 30.66
C TYR A 253 20.29 31.62 30.38
N ASN A 254 20.75 31.78 29.12
CA ASN A 254 21.64 32.87 28.73
C ASN A 254 21.05 34.25 29.03
N ASP A 255 19.72 34.38 28.93
CA ASP A 255 19.02 35.66 29.13
C ASP A 255 18.54 35.85 30.58
N ASP A 256 18.37 34.77 31.34
CA ASP A 256 17.92 34.80 32.74
C ASP A 256 18.39 33.54 33.49
N ASN A 257 19.20 33.73 34.54
CA ASN A 257 19.71 32.63 35.35
C ASN A 257 18.65 32.00 36.28
N ASN A 258 17.44 32.58 36.41
CA ASN A 258 16.41 32.13 37.33
C ASN A 258 15.05 31.89 36.65
N ILE A 259 15.05 31.01 35.64
CA ILE A 259 13.84 30.63 34.89
C ILE A 259 12.89 29.83 35.80
N THR A 260 11.72 30.41 36.09
CA THR A 260 10.61 29.70 36.75
C THR A 260 9.77 28.93 35.72
N ILE A 261 9.00 27.94 36.19
CA ILE A 261 8.11 27.16 35.34
C ILE A 261 7.06 28.02 34.61
N ASP A 262 6.53 29.05 35.27
CA ASP A 262 5.50 29.91 34.68
C ASP A 262 6.05 30.80 33.58
N LYS A 263 7.30 31.27 33.73
CA LYS A 263 8.02 31.94 32.65
C LYS A 263 8.27 30.97 31.50
N PHE A 264 8.79 29.77 31.80
CA PHE A 264 9.11 28.76 30.79
C PHE A 264 7.93 28.39 29.88
N LYS A 265 6.70 28.30 30.42
CA LYS A 265 5.48 27.97 29.65
C LYS A 265 5.25 28.88 28.43
N THR A 266 5.71 30.14 28.49
CA THR A 266 5.48 31.14 27.45
C THR A 266 6.75 31.55 26.71
N LEU A 267 7.92 31.04 27.11
CA LEU A 267 9.19 31.37 26.46
C LEU A 267 9.26 30.79 25.05
N GLN A 268 9.65 31.64 24.11
CA GLN A 268 9.82 31.33 22.70
C GLN A 268 11.26 31.56 22.29
N ASP A 269 11.69 30.81 21.28
CA ASP A 269 12.96 31.07 20.61
C ASP A 269 12.84 32.25 19.63
N LYS A 270 13.95 32.57 18.97
CA LYS A 270 14.04 33.63 17.96
C LYS A 270 13.10 33.47 16.76
N ASN A 271 12.56 32.28 16.53
CA ASN A 271 11.62 31.99 15.45
C ASN A 271 10.15 31.99 15.94
N GLY A 272 9.91 32.36 17.20
CA GLY A 272 8.57 32.36 17.80
C GLY A 272 8.06 30.98 18.21
N ILE A 273 8.93 29.96 18.27
CA ILE A 273 8.55 28.60 18.64
C ILE A 273 8.72 28.44 20.16
N LEU A 274 7.71 27.91 20.84
CA LEU A 274 7.79 27.66 22.28
C LEU A 274 8.87 26.61 22.57
N TYR A 275 9.76 26.90 23.53
CA TYR A 275 10.82 25.96 23.92
C TYR A 275 10.26 24.63 24.44
N LYS A 276 9.11 24.66 25.13
CA LYS A 276 8.42 23.45 25.58
C LYS A 276 8.10 22.51 24.41
N ASP A 277 7.65 23.06 23.27
CA ASP A 277 7.23 22.30 22.09
C ASP A 277 8.46 21.70 21.38
N ARG A 278 9.56 22.45 21.33
CA ARG A 278 10.85 21.94 20.81
C ARG A 278 11.35 20.75 21.64
N LEU A 279 11.32 20.87 22.96
CA LEU A 279 11.81 19.82 23.84
C LEU A 279 10.88 18.59 23.84
N SER A 280 9.56 18.77 23.92
CA SER A 280 8.61 17.65 23.89
C SER A 280 8.63 16.91 22.54
N SER A 281 8.72 17.65 21.43
CA SER A 281 8.89 17.06 20.09
C SER A 281 10.24 16.35 19.92
N ALA A 282 11.30 16.81 20.60
CA ALA A 282 12.59 16.12 20.59
C ALA A 282 12.53 14.76 21.32
N PHE A 283 11.88 14.71 22.48
CA PHE A 283 11.61 13.44 23.17
C PHE A 283 10.80 12.46 22.31
N PHE A 284 9.77 12.97 21.65
CA PHE A 284 8.95 12.19 20.74
C PHE A 284 9.79 11.64 19.57
N THR A 285 10.54 12.51 18.89
CA THR A 285 11.41 12.15 17.76
C THR A 285 12.46 11.12 18.16
N PHE A 286 13.10 11.32 19.31
CA PHE A 286 14.07 10.37 19.84
C PHE A 286 13.44 9.00 20.10
N SER A 287 12.25 8.96 20.72
CA SER A 287 11.55 7.70 20.99
C SER A 287 11.16 6.96 19.72
N LEU A 288 10.76 7.70 18.67
CA LEU A 288 10.53 7.11 17.35
C LEU A 288 11.83 6.53 16.77
N MET A 289 12.90 7.31 16.71
CA MET A 289 14.18 6.83 16.18
C MET A 289 14.72 5.63 16.98
N TYR A 290 14.51 5.61 18.30
CA TYR A 290 14.83 4.48 19.15
C TYR A 290 14.04 3.24 18.74
N TYR A 291 12.74 3.37 18.50
CA TYR A 291 11.90 2.28 18.03
C TYR A 291 12.43 1.71 16.70
N TYR A 292 12.69 2.55 15.71
CA TYR A 292 13.17 2.07 14.41
C TYR A 292 14.54 1.41 14.50
N THR A 293 15.49 2.02 15.21
CA THR A 293 16.85 1.46 15.36
C THR A 293 16.85 0.15 16.14
N SER A 294 16.06 0.08 17.22
CA SER A 294 15.96 -1.13 18.06
C SER A 294 15.27 -2.31 17.36
N ASN A 295 14.52 -2.03 16.28
CA ASN A 295 13.86 -3.06 15.44
C ASN A 295 14.58 -3.29 14.10
N ASN A 296 15.80 -2.76 13.93
CA ASN A 296 16.57 -2.84 12.68
C ASN A 296 15.83 -2.30 11.45
N LEU A 297 14.91 -1.35 11.64
CA LEU A 297 14.12 -0.70 10.60
C LEU A 297 14.83 0.55 10.06
N TYR A 298 16.12 0.39 9.71
CA TYR A 298 16.96 1.52 9.35
C TYR A 298 16.47 2.19 8.08
N ASP A 299 16.15 1.44 7.03
CA ASP A 299 15.74 2.02 5.76
C ASP A 299 14.39 2.73 5.85
N GLU A 300 13.45 2.20 6.63
CA GLU A 300 12.19 2.88 6.93
C GLU A 300 12.40 4.15 7.75
N ALA A 301 13.32 4.14 8.72
CA ALA A 301 13.71 5.35 9.44
C ALA A 301 14.30 6.39 8.49
N LYS A 302 15.16 5.97 7.56
CA LYS A 302 15.71 6.87 6.53
C LYS A 302 14.58 7.45 5.69
N GLU A 303 13.62 6.65 5.24
CA GLU A 303 12.50 7.12 4.42
C GLU A 303 11.61 8.13 5.19
N LEU A 304 11.25 7.80 6.44
CA LEU A 304 10.42 8.62 7.31
C LEU A 304 11.07 9.95 7.67
N PHE A 305 12.38 9.90 7.99
CA PHE A 305 13.13 11.06 8.44
C PHE A 305 13.85 11.80 7.32
N ALA A 306 14.01 11.27 6.11
CA ALA A 306 14.57 11.98 4.95
C ALA A 306 13.47 12.78 4.22
N LYS A 307 13.37 14.07 4.54
CA LYS A 307 12.39 15.03 4.03
C LYS A 307 10.96 14.76 4.50
N HIS A 308 10.13 15.80 4.54
CA HIS A 308 8.72 15.75 4.91
C HIS A 308 7.89 15.03 3.82
N ASN A 309 8.05 13.72 3.67
CA ASN A 309 7.24 12.94 2.75
C ASN A 309 6.00 12.42 3.47
N TYR A 310 4.96 13.25 3.56
CA TYR A 310 3.66 12.88 4.15
C TYR A 310 2.98 11.66 3.48
N SER A 311 3.57 11.14 2.39
CA SER A 311 3.11 9.92 1.72
C SER A 311 3.42 8.63 2.48
N ILE A 312 4.34 8.65 3.45
CA ILE A 312 4.68 7.45 4.23
C ILE A 312 3.73 7.34 5.40
N ASN A 313 3.02 6.22 5.49
CA ASN A 313 2.13 5.94 6.61
C ASN A 313 2.91 5.27 7.76
N PRO A 314 3.17 5.97 8.87
CA PRO A 314 4.04 5.48 9.94
C PRO A 314 3.48 4.25 10.66
N ILE A 315 2.17 3.99 10.57
CA ILE A 315 1.57 2.80 11.22
C ILE A 315 2.03 1.50 10.56
N LEU A 316 2.32 1.52 9.26
CA LEU A 316 2.62 0.30 8.50
C LEU A 316 3.97 -0.32 8.93
N ASP A 317 4.88 0.48 9.48
CA ASP A 317 6.21 0.03 9.89
C ASP A 317 6.24 -0.44 11.36
N LEU A 318 5.09 -0.36 12.05
CA LEU A 318 4.96 -0.89 13.39
C LEU A 318 4.93 -2.42 13.38
N ASN A 319 5.53 -3.02 14.41
CA ASN A 319 5.43 -4.43 14.68
C ASN A 319 4.05 -4.76 15.21
N TYR A 320 3.48 -5.85 14.70
CA TYR A 320 2.16 -6.33 15.06
C TYR A 320 2.01 -6.65 16.56
N GLU A 321 3.07 -7.16 17.17
CA GLU A 321 3.07 -7.55 18.60
C GLU A 321 3.47 -6.40 19.54
N SER A 322 4.15 -5.37 19.03
CA SER A 322 4.59 -4.21 19.78
C SER A 322 4.12 -2.93 19.10
N VAL A 323 2.80 -2.73 19.14
CA VAL A 323 2.14 -1.52 18.65
C VAL A 323 2.53 -0.28 19.49
N LEU A 324 3.13 -0.51 20.66
CA LEU A 324 3.64 0.53 21.55
C LEU A 324 5.05 0.94 21.15
N LEU A 325 5.27 2.25 21.05
CA LEU A 325 6.62 2.83 21.04
C LEU A 325 7.35 2.36 22.30
N ASN A 326 8.26 1.40 22.17
CA ASN A 326 9.20 1.07 23.23
C ASN A 326 10.01 2.33 23.52
N LYS A 327 9.89 2.84 24.75
CA LYS A 327 10.55 4.05 25.18
C LYS A 327 11.75 3.67 26.05
N PRO A 328 12.95 4.20 25.77
CA PRO A 328 14.05 4.06 26.69
C PRO A 328 13.72 4.77 28.01
N ASP A 329 14.40 4.37 29.09
CA ASP A 329 14.24 5.05 30.38
C ASP A 329 14.81 6.48 30.29
N LEU A 330 13.90 7.44 30.28
CA LEU A 330 14.19 8.87 30.26
C LEU A 330 13.96 9.52 31.63
N SER A 331 13.85 8.73 32.70
CA SER A 331 13.50 9.22 34.03
C SER A 331 14.50 10.22 34.59
N TYR A 332 14.00 11.30 35.17
CA TYR A 332 14.84 12.35 35.75
C TYR A 332 15.57 11.91 37.02
N ASN A 333 14.86 11.28 37.97
CA ASN A 333 15.38 11.06 39.32
C ASN A 333 16.60 10.12 39.36
N ASN A 334 16.71 9.19 38.42
CA ASN A 334 17.77 8.18 38.39
C ASN A 334 18.84 8.44 37.32
N ASN A 335 18.79 9.58 36.65
CA ASN A 335 19.62 9.86 35.48
C ASN A 335 20.34 11.21 35.59
N ILE A 336 21.61 11.17 35.99
CA ILE A 336 22.43 12.38 36.21
C ILE A 336 22.60 13.21 34.93
N LEU A 337 22.63 12.56 33.76
CA LEU A 337 22.78 13.25 32.47
C LEU A 337 21.50 14.01 32.11
N MET A 338 20.33 13.42 32.36
CA MET A 338 19.05 14.11 32.19
C MET A 338 18.91 15.30 33.15
N GLN A 339 19.29 15.11 34.43
CA GLN A 339 19.30 16.19 35.42
C GLN A 339 20.20 17.34 34.96
N THR A 340 21.41 17.03 34.52
CA THR A 340 22.37 18.02 34.04
C THR A 340 21.87 18.73 32.78
N ALA A 341 21.27 17.99 31.84
CA ALA A 341 20.73 18.56 30.61
C ALA A 341 19.62 19.59 30.87
N PHE A 342 18.79 19.36 31.90
CA PHE A 342 17.76 20.30 32.34
C PHE A 342 18.25 21.34 33.37
N ASN A 343 19.57 21.51 33.52
CA ASN A 343 20.16 22.43 34.51
C ASN A 343 19.61 22.19 35.94
N HIS A 344 19.39 20.92 36.30
CA HIS A 344 18.76 20.47 37.54
C HIS A 344 17.34 21.03 37.81
N ASN A 345 16.67 21.58 36.79
CA ASN A 345 15.31 22.09 36.90
C ASN A 345 14.27 20.97 36.70
N LYS A 346 13.92 20.33 37.82
CA LYS A 346 12.95 19.24 37.88
C LYS A 346 11.57 19.63 37.35
N ASP A 347 11.10 20.83 37.66
CA ASP A 347 9.73 21.27 37.31
C ASP A 347 9.57 21.47 35.81
N ILE A 348 10.56 22.10 35.16
CA ILE A 348 10.60 22.25 33.70
C ILE A 348 10.66 20.87 33.02
N TYR A 349 11.50 19.95 33.52
CA TYR A 349 11.57 18.59 33.00
C TYR A 349 10.18 17.91 33.04
N TYR A 350 9.51 17.89 34.19
CA TYR A 350 8.23 17.16 34.31
C TYR A 350 7.14 17.77 33.45
N TYR A 351 7.14 19.10 33.29
CA TYR A 351 6.20 19.77 32.42
C TYR A 351 6.39 19.37 30.95
N VAL A 352 7.63 19.40 30.45
CA VAL A 352 7.97 18.95 29.09
C VAL A 352 7.68 17.46 28.90
N TYR A 353 8.07 16.63 29.87
CA TYR A 353 7.89 15.19 29.80
C TYR A 353 6.41 14.80 29.79
N ASN A 354 5.56 15.52 30.53
CA ASN A 354 4.12 15.32 30.52
C ASN A 354 3.49 15.69 29.16
N ASP A 355 3.95 16.76 28.52
CA ASP A 355 3.52 17.14 27.18
C ASP A 355 3.89 16.07 26.13
N TYR A 356 5.13 15.59 26.18
CA TYR A 356 5.58 14.44 25.38
C TYR A 356 4.75 13.17 25.63
N TYR A 357 4.41 12.89 26.89
CA TYR A 357 3.57 11.74 27.24
C TYR A 357 2.17 11.87 26.64
N ASN A 358 1.57 13.06 26.70
CA ASN A 358 0.25 13.33 26.10
C ASN A 358 0.26 13.12 24.59
N ILE A 359 1.27 13.66 23.88
CA ILE A 359 1.48 13.44 22.45
C ILE A 359 1.55 11.94 22.14
N SER A 360 2.36 11.20 22.90
CA SER A 360 2.54 9.77 22.69
C SER A 360 1.26 8.97 22.96
N SER A 361 0.52 9.33 24.00
CA SER A 361 -0.74 8.68 24.38
C SER A 361 -1.80 8.88 23.30
N GLU A 362 -1.93 10.09 22.76
CA GLU A 362 -2.85 10.38 21.65
C GLU A 362 -2.52 9.57 20.40
N ILE A 363 -1.24 9.46 20.04
CA ILE A 363 -0.77 8.63 18.93
C ILE A 363 -1.09 7.16 19.18
N GLN A 364 -0.81 6.63 20.37
CA GLN A 364 -1.11 5.25 20.72
C GLN A 364 -2.62 4.96 20.63
N ASN A 365 -3.47 5.87 21.11
CA ASN A 365 -4.92 5.74 21.00
C ASN A 365 -5.37 5.67 19.54
N LEU A 366 -4.84 6.54 18.67
CA LEU A 366 -5.14 6.52 17.24
C LEU A 366 -4.69 5.22 16.58
N ILE A 367 -3.50 4.71 16.93
CA ILE A 367 -2.99 3.44 16.40
C ILE A 367 -3.90 2.27 16.84
N VAL A 368 -4.31 2.23 18.10
CA VAL A 368 -5.23 1.20 18.64
C VAL A 368 -6.59 1.27 17.95
N ASP A 369 -7.12 2.46 17.70
CA ASP A 369 -8.37 2.66 16.95
C ASP A 369 -8.26 2.09 15.53
N ILE A 370 -7.19 2.45 14.81
CA ILE A 370 -6.93 1.94 13.45
C ILE A 370 -6.80 0.41 13.47
N TYR A 371 -6.06 -0.13 14.43
CA TYR A 371 -5.90 -1.56 14.61
C TYR A 371 -7.25 -2.26 14.79
N ASN A 372 -8.09 -1.74 15.67
CA ASN A 372 -9.41 -2.31 15.94
C ASN A 372 -10.33 -2.25 14.72
N ILE A 373 -10.28 -1.16 13.96
CA ILE A 373 -11.06 -1.04 12.72
C ILE A 373 -10.60 -2.08 11.70
N CYS A 374 -9.30 -2.11 11.40
CA CYS A 374 -8.73 -3.01 10.40
C CYS A 374 -8.91 -4.48 10.76
N LYS A 375 -8.69 -4.85 12.03
CA LYS A 375 -8.67 -6.25 12.45
C LYS A 375 -10.04 -6.83 12.71
N TYR A 376 -10.96 -6.06 13.29
CA TYR A 376 -12.20 -6.59 13.84
C TYR A 376 -13.48 -6.03 13.20
N ARG A 377 -13.42 -4.86 12.57
CA ARG A 377 -14.63 -4.19 12.05
C ARG A 377 -14.73 -4.17 10.53
N MET A 378 -13.62 -4.32 9.83
CA MET A 378 -13.56 -4.24 8.37
C MET A 378 -13.18 -5.58 7.76
N ILE A 379 -13.82 -5.93 6.65
CA ILE A 379 -13.37 -7.04 5.81
C ILE A 379 -12.19 -6.54 4.97
N SER A 380 -11.06 -7.23 5.02
CA SER A 380 -9.90 -6.85 4.21
C SER A 380 -10.22 -6.93 2.72
N ILE A 381 -9.76 -5.96 1.93
CA ILE A 381 -9.87 -5.97 0.47
C ILE A 381 -9.20 -7.22 -0.13
N TYR A 382 -8.15 -7.73 0.53
CA TYR A 382 -7.47 -8.95 0.13
C TYR A 382 -8.35 -10.20 0.32
N THR A 383 -9.20 -10.22 1.36
CA THR A 383 -10.23 -11.27 1.51
C THR A 383 -11.23 -11.23 0.36
N TYR A 384 -11.63 -10.02 -0.08
CA TYR A 384 -12.47 -9.86 -1.26
C TYR A 384 -11.80 -10.38 -2.54
N TYR A 385 -10.52 -10.07 -2.78
CA TYR A 385 -9.80 -10.59 -3.95
C TYR A 385 -9.61 -12.12 -3.91
N ASN A 386 -9.41 -12.71 -2.74
CA ASN A 386 -9.36 -14.16 -2.58
C ASN A 386 -10.72 -14.79 -2.93
N PHE A 387 -11.82 -14.15 -2.53
CA PHE A 387 -13.16 -14.58 -2.91
C PHE A 387 -13.40 -14.48 -4.42
N VAL A 388 -13.03 -13.36 -5.06
CA VAL A 388 -13.13 -13.21 -6.53
C VAL A 388 -12.32 -14.29 -7.24
N PHE A 389 -11.10 -14.57 -6.79
CA PHE A 389 -10.25 -15.62 -7.34
C PHE A 389 -10.89 -17.01 -7.23
N PHE A 390 -11.45 -17.33 -6.07
CA PHE A 390 -12.17 -18.58 -5.87
C PHE A 390 -13.34 -18.71 -6.85
N MET A 391 -14.13 -17.65 -7.02
CA MET A 391 -15.25 -17.65 -7.98
C MET A 391 -14.77 -17.81 -9.43
N MET A 392 -13.65 -17.18 -9.81
CA MET A 392 -13.03 -17.38 -11.13
C MET A 392 -12.69 -18.85 -11.37
N ILE A 393 -12.07 -19.52 -10.40
CA ILE A 393 -11.73 -20.94 -10.50
C ILE A 393 -13.00 -21.79 -10.69
N VAL A 394 -14.04 -21.54 -9.90
CA VAL A 394 -15.31 -22.28 -9.99
C VAL A 394 -15.95 -22.11 -11.37
N ILE A 395 -15.99 -20.89 -11.90
CA ILE A 395 -16.55 -20.60 -13.23
C ILE A 395 -15.75 -21.32 -14.33
N VAL A 396 -14.42 -21.30 -14.25
CA VAL A 396 -13.55 -21.99 -15.23
C VAL A 396 -13.76 -23.51 -15.16
N ILE A 397 -13.79 -24.10 -13.97
CA ILE A 397 -14.03 -25.54 -13.80
C ILE A 397 -15.40 -25.93 -14.35
N TYR A 398 -16.45 -25.17 -14.00
CA TYR A 398 -17.80 -25.39 -14.52
C TYR A 398 -17.84 -25.36 -16.04
N TYR A 399 -17.21 -24.37 -16.66
CA TYR A 399 -17.15 -24.25 -18.12
C TYR A 399 -16.43 -25.44 -18.76
N LEU A 400 -15.30 -25.88 -18.20
CA LEU A 400 -14.57 -27.04 -18.68
C LEU A 400 -15.40 -28.33 -18.59
N ILE A 401 -16.14 -28.52 -17.48
CA ILE A 401 -17.03 -29.67 -17.30
C ILE A 401 -18.18 -29.64 -18.31
N LYS A 402 -18.82 -28.48 -18.50
CA LYS A 402 -19.91 -28.32 -19.47
C LYS A 402 -19.44 -28.67 -20.88
N LYS A 403 -18.30 -28.11 -21.32
CA LYS A 403 -17.73 -28.40 -22.64
C LYS A 403 -17.39 -29.90 -22.80
N TYR A 404 -16.88 -30.54 -21.74
CA TYR A 404 -16.62 -31.98 -21.77
C TYR A 404 -17.90 -32.82 -21.93
N MET A 405 -18.99 -32.44 -21.28
CA MET A 405 -20.27 -33.13 -21.40
C MET A 405 -20.92 -32.92 -22.77
N GLU A 406 -20.73 -31.76 -23.40
CA GLU A 406 -21.25 -31.47 -24.76
C GLU A 406 -20.42 -32.11 -25.88
N SER A 407 -19.16 -32.46 -25.60
CA SER A 407 -18.25 -33.13 -26.54
C SER A 407 -18.37 -34.66 -26.53
N ASN A 408 -19.13 -35.25 -25.60
CA ASN A 408 -19.48 -36.68 -25.56
C ASN A 408 -20.96 -36.84 -25.92
#